data_AF-A0A5S9MB53-F1
#
_entry.id   AF-A0A5S9MB53-F1
#
_cell.length_a   1.000
_cell.length_b   1.000
_cell.length_c   1.000
_cell.angle_alpha   90.00
_cell.angle_beta   90.00
_cell.angle_gamma   90.00
#
_symmetry.space_group_name_H-M   'P 1'
#
loop_
_entity.id
_entity.type
_entity.pdbx_description
1 polymer ?
#
loop_
_entity_poly.entity_id
_entity_poly.type
_entity_poly.pdbx_seq_one_letter_code
_entity_poly.pdbx_strand_id
1 'polypeptide(L)'
;MIQAIGHLEREDGEEVIDAAGLFVSPGLIDLHVHLREPGGEKKETIKTGSKAAARGGYTTIAAMPNTRPVPDTKEQMEWLLNRIEETSSVRVLPYASITTRQIGEEMTDFAALKKKQAPLLFYR
;
A
#
# COMPACT_ATOMS: atom_id res chain seq x y z
N MET A 1 9.91 6.81 14.41
CA MET A 1 9.65 5.65 15.30
C MET A 1 8.95 6.16 16.55
N ILE A 2 8.18 5.31 17.23
CA ILE A 2 7.66 5.64 18.56
C ILE A 2 8.85 5.62 19.55
N GLN A 3 9.09 6.73 20.25
CA GLN A 3 10.23 6.86 21.18
C GLN A 3 9.93 6.30 22.57
N ALA A 4 8.72 6.53 23.08
CA ALA A 4 8.26 6.05 24.39
C ALA A 4 6.73 5.90 24.42
N ILE A 5 6.21 5.12 25.37
CA ILE A 5 4.78 4.96 25.67
C ILE A 5 4.62 4.95 27.20
N GLY A 6 3.73 5.76 27.74
CA GLY A 6 3.46 5.83 29.18
C GLY A 6 2.95 7.19 29.62
N HIS A 7 3.09 7.49 30.91
CA HIS A 7 2.95 8.84 31.42
C HIS A 7 4.25 9.60 31.16
N LEU A 8 4.20 10.58 30.28
CA LEU A 8 5.36 11.35 29.82
C LEU A 8 5.11 12.83 30.09
N GLU A 9 6.19 13.56 30.38
CA GLU A 9 6.17 15.01 30.44
C GLU A 9 6.49 15.56 29.05
N ARG A 10 5.88 16.70 28.71
CA ARG A 10 6.12 17.39 27.44
C ARG A 10 7.48 18.07 27.47
N GLU A 11 8.26 17.94 26.40
CA GLU A 11 9.47 18.72 26.18
C GLU A 11 9.20 20.02 25.40
N ASP A 12 10.04 21.03 25.60
CA ASP A 12 9.91 22.31 24.90
C ASP A 12 10.05 22.13 23.38
N GLY A 13 9.09 22.68 22.63
CA GLY A 13 9.06 22.61 21.17
C GLY A 13 8.35 21.40 20.58
N GLU A 14 7.83 20.48 21.40
CA GLU A 14 7.01 19.37 20.91
C GLU A 14 5.61 19.82 20.44
N GLU A 15 5.17 19.27 19.31
CA GLU A 15 3.79 19.36 18.84
C GLU A 15 2.89 18.45 19.69
N VAL A 16 1.80 19.00 20.21
CA VAL A 16 0.84 18.26 21.05
C VAL A 16 -0.46 18.04 20.29
N ILE A 17 -0.86 16.77 20.19
CA ILE A 17 -2.16 16.38 19.66
C ILE A 17 -3.01 15.86 20.83
N ASP A 18 -4.07 16.57 21.19
CA ASP A 18 -4.97 16.16 22.26
C ASP A 18 -5.89 15.02 21.79
N ALA A 19 -5.70 13.84 22.38
CA ALA A 19 -6.49 12.63 22.14
C ALA A 19 -7.30 12.21 23.37
N ALA A 20 -7.55 13.13 24.32
CA ALA A 20 -8.30 12.83 25.53
C ALA A 20 -9.69 12.24 25.21
N GLY A 21 -10.04 11.13 25.87
CA GLY A 21 -11.30 10.42 25.65
C GLY A 21 -11.38 9.62 24.34
N LEU A 22 -10.32 9.61 23.53
CA LEU A 22 -10.24 8.80 22.30
C LEU A 22 -9.39 7.54 22.52
N PHE A 23 -9.57 6.57 21.63
CA PHE A 23 -8.74 5.37 21.57
C PHE A 23 -7.60 5.56 20.55
N VAL A 24 -6.36 5.47 21.02
CA VAL A 24 -5.16 5.52 20.17
C VAL A 24 -4.72 4.08 19.88
N SER A 25 -4.70 3.73 18.59
CA SER A 25 -4.35 2.38 18.10
C SER A 25 -3.11 2.43 17.22
N PRO A 26 -2.34 1.33 17.10
CA PRO A 26 -1.53 1.11 15.92
C PRO A 26 -2.37 1.25 14.65
N GLY A 27 -1.77 1.75 13.57
CA GLY A 27 -2.45 1.82 12.29
C GLY A 27 -2.82 0.44 11.75
N LEU A 28 -4.03 0.33 11.21
CA LEU A 28 -4.55 -0.93 10.69
C LEU A 28 -3.83 -1.34 9.39
N ILE A 29 -3.87 -2.64 9.11
CA ILE A 29 -3.32 -3.24 7.89
C ILE A 29 -4.44 -3.96 7.13
N ASP A 30 -4.67 -3.58 5.88
CA ASP A 30 -5.58 -4.28 4.97
C ASP A 30 -4.78 -5.05 3.92
N LEU A 31 -4.93 -6.37 3.86
CA LEU A 31 -4.21 -7.21 2.90
C LEU A 31 -4.95 -7.37 1.56
N HIS A 32 -6.13 -6.78 1.38
CA HIS A 32 -6.93 -6.96 0.18
C HIS A 32 -7.64 -5.67 -0.25
N VAL A 33 -6.97 -4.86 -1.06
CA VAL A 33 -7.54 -3.62 -1.61
C VAL A 33 -7.46 -3.60 -3.15
N HIS A 34 -8.46 -2.98 -3.79
CA HIS A 34 -8.44 -2.71 -5.23
C HIS A 34 -8.37 -1.20 -5.50
N LEU A 35 -7.17 -0.69 -5.81
CA LEU A 35 -6.93 0.74 -6.09
C LEU A 35 -7.26 1.17 -7.52
N ARG A 36 -7.52 0.21 -8.42
CA ARG A 36 -7.98 0.39 -9.81
C ARG A 36 -7.05 1.13 -10.77
N GLU A 37 -6.09 1.90 -10.29
CA GLU A 37 -5.01 2.49 -11.09
C GLU A 37 -3.82 1.50 -11.14
N PRO A 38 -3.28 1.19 -12.34
CA PRO A 38 -3.62 1.76 -13.65
C PRO A 38 -4.83 1.10 -14.36
N GLY A 39 -5.47 1.87 -15.24
CA GLY A 39 -6.47 1.42 -16.22
C GLY A 39 -7.94 1.56 -15.77
N GLY A 40 -8.18 1.83 -14.49
CA GLY A 40 -9.50 1.97 -13.88
C GLY A 40 -9.68 3.28 -13.11
N GLU A 41 -8.98 4.35 -13.49
CA GLU A 41 -8.86 5.62 -12.75
C GLU A 41 -10.21 6.32 -12.51
N LYS A 42 -11.19 6.08 -13.40
CA LYS A 42 -12.57 6.57 -13.21
C LYS A 42 -13.26 5.96 -11.99
N LYS A 43 -12.83 4.79 -11.55
CA LYS A 43 -13.39 4.08 -10.37
C LYS A 43 -12.64 4.45 -9.10
N GLU A 44 -11.31 4.42 -9.16
CA GLU A 44 -10.43 4.78 -8.05
C GLU A 44 -9.01 5.07 -8.57
N THR A 45 -8.25 5.88 -7.83
CA THR A 45 -6.83 6.13 -8.06
C THR A 45 -6.03 5.74 -6.82
N ILE A 46 -4.71 5.53 -6.95
CA ILE A 46 -3.84 5.29 -5.79
C ILE A 46 -3.94 6.45 -4.79
N LYS A 47 -4.03 7.69 -5.28
CA LYS A 47 -4.20 8.88 -4.46
C LYS A 47 -5.51 8.88 -3.66
N THR A 48 -6.63 8.61 -4.31
CA THR A 48 -7.95 8.67 -3.66
C THR A 48 -8.17 7.47 -2.75
N GLY A 49 -7.80 6.26 -3.18
CA GLY A 49 -7.91 5.05 -2.39
C GLY A 49 -7.01 5.05 -1.14
N SER A 50 -5.78 5.57 -1.24
CA SER A 50 -4.90 5.71 -0.07
C SER A 50 -5.39 6.74 0.94
N LYS A 51 -6.02 7.83 0.48
CA LYS A 51 -6.71 8.78 1.37
C LYS A 51 -7.92 8.15 2.06
N ALA A 52 -8.70 7.35 1.33
CA ALA A 52 -9.80 6.60 1.90
C ALA A 52 -9.31 5.61 2.97
N ALA A 53 -8.21 4.91 2.72
CA ALA A 53 -7.56 4.02 3.68
C ALA A 53 -7.12 4.76 4.95
N ALA A 54 -6.45 5.91 4.81
CA ALA A 54 -6.05 6.75 5.94
C ALA A 54 -7.27 7.17 6.79
N ARG A 55 -8.36 7.61 6.14
CA ARG A 55 -9.61 7.99 6.82
C ARG A 55 -10.26 6.81 7.54
N GLY A 56 -10.05 5.59 7.05
CA GLY A 56 -10.50 4.35 7.71
C GLY A 56 -9.61 3.86 8.85
N GLY A 57 -8.49 4.54 9.14
CA GLY A 57 -7.53 4.13 10.16
C GLY A 57 -6.44 3.16 9.68
N TYR A 58 -6.36 2.90 8.38
CA TYR A 58 -5.31 2.08 7.78
C TYR A 58 -4.05 2.90 7.52
N THR A 59 -2.89 2.37 7.90
CA THR A 59 -1.58 2.96 7.56
C THR A 59 -0.81 2.11 6.56
N THR A 60 -1.24 0.86 6.34
CA THR A 60 -0.71 -0.03 5.30
C THR A 60 -1.84 -0.76 4.61
N ILE A 61 -1.81 -0.80 3.28
CA ILE A 61 -2.74 -1.57 2.44
C ILE A 61 -1.98 -2.41 1.42
N ALA A 62 -2.54 -3.54 0.99
CA ALA A 62 -1.98 -4.36 -0.07
C ALA A 62 -2.89 -4.38 -1.31
N ALA A 63 -2.34 -3.94 -2.44
CA ALA A 63 -3.11 -3.67 -3.66
C ALA A 63 -3.07 -4.88 -4.60
N MET A 64 -4.26 -5.38 -4.97
CA MET A 64 -4.42 -6.54 -5.86
C MET A 64 -3.94 -6.26 -7.30
N PRO A 65 -3.40 -7.26 -8.03
CA PRO A 65 -2.73 -7.06 -9.31
C PRO A 65 -3.69 -6.99 -10.51
N ASN A 66 -5.01 -6.93 -10.28
CA ASN A 66 -6.02 -6.97 -11.33
C ASN A 66 -6.29 -5.60 -11.98
N THR A 67 -5.22 -4.89 -12.33
CA THR A 67 -5.20 -3.61 -13.03
C THR A 67 -4.86 -3.80 -14.51
N ARG A 68 -4.78 -2.70 -15.28
CA ARG A 68 -4.34 -2.71 -16.67
C ARG A 68 -3.35 -1.55 -16.91
N PRO A 69 -2.05 -1.84 -17.15
CA PRO A 69 -1.44 -3.18 -17.17
C PRO A 69 -1.51 -3.90 -15.81
N VAL A 70 -1.46 -5.24 -15.86
CA VAL A 70 -1.22 -6.10 -14.68
C VAL A 70 0.24 -5.89 -14.26
N PRO A 71 0.61 -5.90 -12.98
CA PRO A 71 2.01 -5.86 -12.55
C PRO A 71 2.64 -7.27 -12.63
N ASP A 72 2.93 -7.71 -13.86
CA ASP A 72 3.46 -9.04 -14.18
C ASP A 72 4.89 -9.05 -14.75
N THR A 73 5.43 -7.87 -15.08
CA THR A 73 6.85 -7.68 -15.44
C THR A 73 7.56 -6.71 -14.48
N LYS A 74 8.90 -6.74 -14.53
CA LYS A 74 9.73 -5.83 -13.74
C LYS A 74 9.43 -4.36 -14.05
N GLU A 75 9.27 -4.02 -15.32
CA GLU A 75 9.03 -2.65 -15.77
C GLU A 75 7.70 -2.11 -15.25
N GLN A 76 6.64 -2.92 -15.29
CA GLN A 76 5.33 -2.53 -14.77
C GLN A 76 5.35 -2.42 -13.24
N MET A 77 6.04 -3.32 -12.55
CA MET A 77 6.21 -3.26 -11.10
C MET A 77 6.98 -2.00 -10.69
N GLU A 78 8.07 -1.66 -11.40
CA GLU A 78 8.84 -0.45 -11.15
C GLU A 78 8.01 0.82 -11.38
N TRP A 79 7.23 0.86 -12.47
CA TRP A 79 6.29 1.95 -12.70
C TRP A 79 5.27 2.10 -11.57
N LEU A 80 4.67 0.99 -11.13
CA LEU A 80 3.66 0.99 -10.07
C LEU A 80 4.25 1.46 -8.73
N LEU A 81 5.46 1.02 -8.38
CA LEU A 81 6.15 1.45 -7.17
C LEU A 81 6.44 2.95 -7.19
N ASN A 82 6.95 3.48 -8.29
CA ASN A 82 7.17 4.92 -8.45
C ASN A 82 5.84 5.69 -8.29
N ARG A 83 4.76 5.17 -8.91
CA ARG A 83 3.45 5.80 -8.83
C ARG A 83 2.88 5.82 -7.40
N ILE A 84 3.09 4.74 -6.65
CA ILE A 84 2.75 4.64 -5.22
C ILE A 84 3.52 5.68 -4.41
N GLU A 85 4.83 5.79 -4.62
CA GLU A 85 5.69 6.76 -3.93
C GLU A 85 5.26 8.20 -4.20
N GLU A 86 4.89 8.51 -5.44
CA GLU A 86 4.45 9.86 -5.83
C GLU A 86 3.09 10.28 -5.25
N THR A 87 2.16 9.34 -5.07
CA THR A 87 0.74 9.70 -4.93
C THR A 87 0.04 9.16 -3.69
N SER A 88 0.60 8.14 -3.04
CA SER A 88 -0.05 7.49 -1.92
C SER A 88 0.05 8.29 -0.62
N SER A 89 -1.04 8.31 0.16
CA SER A 89 -1.06 8.88 1.52
C SER A 89 -0.77 7.86 2.63
N VAL A 90 -0.72 6.57 2.29
CA VAL A 90 -0.39 5.46 3.23
C VAL A 90 0.60 4.49 2.58
N ARG A 91 1.16 3.55 3.35
CA ARG A 91 2.01 2.51 2.76
C ARG A 91 1.17 1.59 1.86
N VAL A 92 1.60 1.36 0.62
CA VAL A 92 0.96 0.40 -0.29
C VAL A 92 1.95 -0.70 -0.63
N LEU A 93 1.53 -1.95 -0.43
CA LEU A 93 2.26 -3.16 -0.78
C LEU A 93 1.61 -3.77 -2.04
N PRO A 94 2.16 -3.56 -3.24
CA PRO A 94 1.55 -4.12 -4.45
C PRO A 94 1.75 -5.63 -4.50
N TYR A 95 0.69 -6.36 -4.86
CA TYR A 95 0.78 -7.75 -5.30
C TYR A 95 1.33 -7.81 -6.73
N ALA A 96 2.02 -8.91 -7.06
CA ALA A 96 2.24 -9.33 -8.43
C ALA A 96 1.28 -10.47 -8.80
N SER A 97 0.98 -10.62 -10.09
CA SER A 97 0.23 -11.79 -10.56
C SER A 97 1.11 -13.04 -10.61
N ILE A 98 0.49 -14.21 -10.43
CA ILE A 98 1.15 -15.50 -10.59
C ILE A 98 1.47 -15.78 -12.07
N THR A 99 0.55 -15.44 -12.98
CA THR A 99 0.72 -15.64 -14.42
C THR A 99 0.69 -14.32 -15.18
N THR A 100 1.39 -14.30 -16.31
CA THR A 100 1.36 -13.19 -17.27
C THR A 100 -0.09 -12.86 -17.63
N ARG A 101 -0.47 -11.57 -17.54
CA ARG A 101 -1.80 -11.00 -17.81
C ARG A 101 -2.96 -11.63 -17.03
N GLN A 102 -2.67 -12.46 -16.02
CA GLN A 102 -3.66 -13.24 -15.25
C GLN A 102 -4.49 -14.22 -16.10
N ILE A 103 -3.92 -14.77 -17.18
CA ILE A 103 -4.64 -15.71 -18.06
C ILE A 103 -4.41 -17.20 -17.74
N GLY A 104 -3.51 -17.53 -16.80
CA GLY A 104 -3.31 -18.91 -16.34
C GLY A 104 -2.38 -19.78 -17.21
N GLU A 105 -1.72 -19.20 -18.21
CA GLU A 105 -0.89 -19.95 -19.17
C GLU A 105 0.59 -19.97 -18.79
N GLU A 106 1.21 -18.78 -18.69
CA GLU A 106 2.65 -18.62 -18.43
C GLU A 106 2.88 -17.99 -17.06
N MET A 107 3.78 -18.58 -16.27
CA MET A 107 4.17 -18.07 -14.96
C MET A 107 5.02 -16.79 -15.10
N THR A 108 4.85 -15.85 -14.18
CA THR A 108 5.72 -14.67 -14.11
C THR A 108 7.12 -15.02 -13.61
N ASP A 109 8.08 -14.10 -13.77
CA ASP A 109 9.40 -14.23 -13.14
C ASP A 109 9.34 -13.77 -11.68
N PHE A 110 9.13 -14.73 -10.78
CA PHE A 110 9.01 -14.48 -9.34
C PHE A 110 10.27 -13.85 -8.75
N ALA A 111 11.45 -14.20 -9.28
CA ALA A 111 12.72 -13.67 -8.79
C ALA A 111 12.91 -12.21 -9.21
N ALA A 112 12.56 -11.87 -10.45
CA ALA A 112 12.60 -10.50 -10.94
C ALA A 112 11.57 -9.59 -10.27
N LEU A 113 10.38 -10.11 -9.96
CA LEU A 113 9.30 -9.35 -9.31
C LEU A 113 9.50 -9.18 -7.81
N LYS A 114 10.23 -10.09 -7.16
CA LYS A 114 10.53 -10.00 -5.72
C LYS A 114 11.57 -8.90 -5.45
N LYS A 115 11.10 -7.68 -5.17
CA LYS A 115 11.95 -6.57 -4.73
C LYS A 115 12.11 -6.56 -3.20
N LYS A 116 13.32 -6.32 -2.70
CA LYS A 116 13.72 -6.45 -1.28
C LYS A 116 12.96 -5.58 -0.26
N GLN A 117 12.14 -4.61 -0.67
CA GLN A 117 11.59 -3.57 0.22
C GLN A 117 10.08 -3.72 0.53
N ALA A 118 9.40 -4.67 -0.11
CA ALA A 118 8.01 -5.01 0.22
C ALA A 118 7.86 -6.53 0.17
N PRO A 119 7.19 -7.18 1.15
CA PRO A 119 6.83 -8.58 1.02
C PRO A 119 5.89 -8.69 -0.18
N LEU A 120 6.43 -9.14 -1.31
CA LEU A 120 5.64 -9.38 -2.50
C LEU A 120 4.74 -10.58 -2.19
N LEU A 121 3.45 -10.34 -2.12
CA LEU A 121 2.44 -11.37 -1.99
C LEU A 121 2.01 -11.75 -3.41
N PHE A 122 1.83 -13.05 -3.66
CA PHE A 122 1.37 -13.57 -4.95
C PHE A 122 -0.12 -13.91 -4.82
N TYR A 123 -0.92 -13.46 -5.80
CA TYR A 123 -2.36 -13.67 -5.83
C TYR A 123 -2.77 -14.56 -7.00
N ARG A 124 -3.65 -15.53 -6.73
CA ARG A 124 -4.10 -16.58 -7.65
C ARG A 124 -5.02 -16.06 -8.74
#